data_AF-A0A957KPZ2-F1
#
_entry.id   AF-A0A957KPZ2-F1
#
_cell.length_a   1.000
_cell.length_b   1.000
_cell.length_c   1.000
_cell.angle_alpha   90.00
_cell.angle_beta   90.00
_cell.angle_gamma   90.00
#
_symmetry.space_group_name_H-M   'P 1'
#
loop_
_entity.id
_entity.type
_entity.pdbx_description
1 polymer ?
#
loop_
_entity_poly.entity_id
_entity_poly.type
_entity_poly.pdbx_seq_one_letter_code
_entity_poly.pdbx_strand_id
1 'polypeptide(L)' 'KITIFRGPILQVSPADEDAVRAQIRQTVLHEIAHHFGISDERLIELGAY' A
#
# COMPACT_ATOMS: atom_id res chain seq x y z
N LYS A 1 -0.40 -7.66 -12.99
CA LYS A 1 -1.77 -7.67 -12.41
C LYS A 1 -1.63 -7.52 -10.90
N ILE A 2 -2.20 -6.49 -10.29
CA ILE A 2 -2.19 -6.27 -8.84
C ILE A 2 -3.54 -6.72 -8.29
N THR A 3 -3.54 -7.53 -7.23
CA THR A 3 -4.76 -8.04 -6.59
C THR A 3 -4.79 -7.55 -5.15
N ILE A 4 -5.89 -6.90 -4.76
CA ILE A 4 -6.09 -6.41 -3.39
C ILE A 4 -7.18 -7.25 -2.71
N PHE A 5 -6.91 -7.69 -1.49
CA PHE A 5 -7.85 -8.47 -0.69
C PHE A 5 -8.58 -7.57 0.31
N ARG A 6 -9.91 -7.47 0.19
CA ARG A 6 -10.74 -6.60 1.05
C ARG A 6 -10.61 -6.95 2.54
N GLY A 7 -10.61 -8.24 2.90
CA GLY A 7 -10.58 -8.68 4.29
C GLY A 7 -9.37 -8.14 5.06
N PRO A 8 -8.13 -8.44 4.61
CA PRO A 8 -6.91 -7.91 5.24
C PRO A 8 -6.88 -6.39 5.33
N ILE A 9 -7.27 -5.68 4.26
CA ILE A 9 -7.33 -4.20 4.26
C ILE A 9 -8.22 -3.69 5.39
N LEU A 10 -9.44 -4.21 5.53
CA LEU A 10 -10.36 -3.76 6.57
C LEU A 10 -9.93 -4.17 7.98
N GLN A 11 -9.13 -5.23 8.12
CA GLN A 11 -8.61 -5.67 9.42
C GLN A 11 -7.52 -4.73 9.96
N VAL A 12 -6.72 -4.14 9.07
CA VAL A 12 -5.61 -3.25 9.45
C VAL A 12 -6.01 -1.77 9.42
N SER A 13 -7.09 -1.42 8.73
CA SER A 13 -7.61 -0.06 8.69
C SER A 13 -8.61 0.22 9.83
N PRO A 14 -8.61 1.44 10.40
CA PRO A 14 -9.74 1.94 11.19
C PRO A 14 -11.07 1.81 10.43
N ALA A 15 -12.18 1.81 11.17
CA ALA A 15 -13.54 1.82 10.62
C ALA A 15 -13.91 3.20 10.04
N ASP A 16 -13.09 3.69 9.12
CA ASP A 16 -13.15 4.98 8.46
C ASP A 16 -12.85 4.81 6.96
N GLU A 17 -13.64 5.43 6.11
CA GLU A 17 -13.52 5.24 4.66
C GLU A 17 -12.22 5.84 4.11
N ASP A 18 -11.81 7.00 4.61
CA ASP A 18 -10.59 7.66 4.16
C ASP A 18 -9.34 6.89 4.58
N ALA A 19 -9.34 6.31 5.78
CA ALA A 19 -8.29 5.42 6.24
C ALA A 19 -8.19 4.15 5.38
N VAL A 20 -9.32 3.54 5.02
CA VAL A 20 -9.34 2.38 4.09
C VAL A 20 -8.80 2.78 2.71
N ARG A 21 -9.21 3.95 2.19
CA ARG A 21 -8.73 4.48 0.90
C ARG A 21 -7.22 4.73 0.92
N ALA A 22 -6.70 5.30 2.01
CA ALA A 22 -5.28 5.52 2.21
C ALA A 22 -4.51 4.18 2.25
N GLN A 23 -5.01 3.19 2.97
CA GLN A 23 -4.41 1.87 3.05
C GLN A 23 -4.35 1.18 1.68
N ILE A 24 -5.44 1.21 0.91
CA ILE A 24 -5.46 0.66 -0.46
C ILE A 24 -4.42 1.37 -1.32
N ARG A 25 -4.34 2.70 -1.26
CA ARG A 25 -3.37 3.48 -2.02
C ARG A 25 -1.94 3.09 -1.67
N GLN A 26 -1.61 3.00 -0.38
CA GLN A 26 -0.27 2.61 0.08
C GLN A 26 0.09 1.19 -0.37
N THR A 27 -0.82 0.22 -0.25
CA THR A 27 -0.57 -1.15 -0.70
C THR A 27 -0.36 -1.21 -2.21
N VAL A 28 -1.18 -0.51 -3.00
CA VAL A 28 -1.00 -0.49 -4.46
C VAL A 28 0.34 0.13 -4.87
N LEU A 29 0.74 1.23 -4.23
CA LEU A 29 2.01 1.88 -4.54
C LEU A 29 3.21 0.98 -4.18
N HIS A 30 3.16 0.26 -3.06
CA HIS A 30 4.16 -0.75 -2.70
C HIS A 30 4.32 -1.81 -3.78
N GLU A 31 3.21 -2.43 -4.18
CA GLU A 31 3.25 -3.50 -5.19
C GLU A 31 3.73 -3.00 -6.56
N ILE A 32 3.39 -1.76 -6.93
CA ILE A 32 3.92 -1.11 -8.14
C ILE A 32 5.43 -0.91 -8.02
N ALA A 33 5.91 -0.39 -6.88
CA ALA A 33 7.33 -0.16 -6.67
C ALA A 33 8.13 -1.46 -6.74
N HIS A 34 7.67 -2.51 -6.06
CA HIS A 34 8.28 -3.84 -6.11
C HIS A 34 8.27 -4.43 -7.52
N HIS A 35 7.20 -4.21 -8.29
CA HIS A 35 7.14 -4.62 -9.69
C HIS A 35 8.23 -3.97 -10.55
N PHE A 36 8.68 -2.76 -10.21
CA PHE A 36 9.79 -2.07 -10.86
C PHE A 36 11.16 -2.33 -10.21
N GLY A 37 11.24 -3.24 -9.23
CA GLY A 37 12.50 -3.58 -8.55
C GLY A 37 12.95 -2.55 -7.51
N ILE A 38 12.05 -1.69 -7.04
CA ILE A 38 12.29 -0.74 -5.96
C ILE A 38 11.98 -1.43 -4.64
N SER A 39 12.94 -1.48 -3.70
CA SER A 39 12.74 -2.07 -2.38
C SER A 39 12.08 -1.11 -1.39
N ASP A 40 11.63 -1.63 -0.25
CA ASP A 40 11.06 -0.81 0.83
C ASP A 40 12.07 0.21 1.37
N GLU A 41 13.34 -0.19 1.52
CA GLU A 41 14.40 0.74 1.93
C GLU A 41 14.51 1.91 0.94
N ARG A 42 14.42 1.61 -0.36
CA ARG A 42 14.48 2.64 -1.39
C ARG A 42 13.25 3.57 -1.37
N LEU A 43 12.06 3.07 -1.05
CA LEU A 43 10.88 3.90 -0.89
C LEU A 43 11.02 4.86 0.30
N ILE A 44 11.59 4.41 1.41
CA ILE A 44 11.88 5.24 2.58
C ILE A 44 12.89 6.34 2.24
N GLU A 45 13.99 6.00 1.55
CA GLU A 45 14.98 6.97 1.08
C GLU A 45 14.39 8.06 0.18
N LEU A 46 13.39 7.70 -0.62
CA LEU A 46 12.70 8.62 -1.53
C LEU A 46 11.60 9.45 -0.85
N GLY A 47 11.32 9.21 0.43
CA GLY A 47 10.22 9.87 1.15
C GLY A 47 8.83 9.50 0.61
N ALA A 48 8.70 8.31 0.02
CA ALA A 48 7.49 7.84 -0.63
C ALA A 48 6.62 6.90 0.25
N TYR A 49 6.88 6.90 1.56
CA TYR A 49 6.19 6.10 2.57
C TYR A 49 5.15 6.93 3.34
#